data_AF-A0A1T3CKU3-F1
#
_entry.id   AF-A0A1T3CKU3-F1
#
_cell.length_a   1.000
_cell.length_b   1.000
_cell.length_c   1.000
_cell.angle_alpha   90.00
_cell.angle_beta   90.00
_cell.angle_gamma   90.00
#
_symmetry.space_group_name_H-M   'P 1'
#
loop_
_entity.id
_entity.type
_entity.pdbx_description
1 polymer ?
#
loop_
_entity_poly.entity_id
_entity_poly.type
_entity_poly.pdbx_seq_one_letter_code
_entity_poly.pdbx_strand_id
1 'polypeptide(L)'
;MPTTNQERLAWLRSLASDWAEPFRGIANDIPDDTELREIVLEDWPPQPNGWDNHNGTVTLVGDAAHGMTMFRGEAANHGVIDVSVLTKLLFSDDVCQQKENALGLAVQAYEDEMIERTRPAVLKSRQACIDANNYESVNAQSPLISKRVVKD
;
A
#
# COMPACT_ATOMS: atom_id res chain seq x y z
N MET A 1 12.25 -12.90 -14.15
CA MET A 1 12.57 -11.70 -14.96
C MET A 1 13.91 -11.88 -15.65
N PRO A 2 14.12 -11.32 -16.86
CA PRO A 2 15.45 -11.25 -17.47
C PRO A 2 16.44 -10.45 -16.62
N THR A 3 17.73 -10.75 -16.75
CA THR A 3 18.78 -10.26 -15.85
C THR A 3 19.34 -8.91 -16.29
N THR A 4 19.50 -8.68 -17.59
CA THR A 4 20.02 -7.41 -18.13
C THR A 4 18.92 -6.44 -18.53
N ASN A 5 19.24 -5.14 -18.57
CA ASN A 5 18.28 -4.11 -19.00
C ASN A 5 17.82 -4.30 -20.46
N GLN A 6 18.76 -4.64 -21.35
CA GLN A 6 18.48 -4.89 -22.76
C GLN A 6 17.51 -6.07 -22.94
N GLU A 7 17.71 -7.17 -22.21
CA GLU A 7 16.80 -8.32 -22.27
C GLU A 7 15.43 -8.00 -21.67
N ARG A 8 15.36 -7.17 -20.63
CA ARG A 8 14.07 -6.71 -20.06
C ARG A 8 13.28 -5.88 -21.07
N LEU A 9 13.95 -4.97 -21.78
CA LEU A 9 13.31 -4.17 -22.82
C LEU A 9 12.82 -5.03 -23.99
N ALA A 10 13.67 -5.96 -24.46
CA ALA A 10 13.28 -6.92 -25.50
C ALA A 10 12.08 -7.78 -25.06
N TRP A 11 12.07 -8.22 -23.80
CA TRP A 11 10.96 -8.97 -23.23
C TRP A 11 9.68 -8.13 -23.16
N LEU A 12 9.73 -6.88 -22.70
CA LEU A 12 8.58 -5.97 -22.68
C LEU A 12 8.00 -5.76 -24.11
N ARG A 13 8.86 -5.52 -25.10
CA ARG A 13 8.42 -5.39 -26.51
C ARG A 13 7.78 -6.68 -27.03
N SER A 14 8.28 -7.85 -26.61
CA SER A 14 7.68 -9.14 -26.96
C SER A 14 6.29 -9.34 -26.35
N LEU A 15 6.11 -8.94 -25.08
CA LEU A 15 4.82 -8.98 -24.39
C LEU A 15 3.79 -8.04 -25.03
N ALA A 16 4.24 -6.91 -25.55
CA ALA A 16 3.38 -5.90 -26.17
C ALA A 16 3.09 -6.16 -27.66
N SER A 17 3.63 -7.22 -28.26
CA SER A 17 3.57 -7.45 -29.71
C SER A 17 2.14 -7.57 -30.26
N ASP A 18 1.22 -8.10 -29.46
CA ASP A 18 -0.20 -8.29 -29.77
C ASP A 18 -1.12 -7.23 -29.14
N TRP A 19 -0.56 -6.23 -28.46
CA TRP A 19 -1.36 -5.17 -27.86
C TRP A 19 -1.99 -4.27 -28.93
N ALA A 20 -3.17 -3.75 -28.62
CA ALA A 20 -3.82 -2.73 -29.45
C ALA A 20 -3.07 -1.39 -29.37
N GLU A 21 -3.15 -0.60 -30.43
CA GLU A 21 -2.67 0.79 -30.39
C GLU A 21 -3.57 1.65 -29.49
N PRO A 22 -3.00 2.63 -28.75
CA PRO A 22 -1.60 3.08 -28.80
C PRO A 22 -0.64 2.33 -27.86
N PHE A 23 -1.11 1.32 -27.11
CA PHE A 23 -0.30 0.68 -26.06
C PHE A 23 0.91 -0.08 -26.60
N ARG A 24 0.77 -0.71 -27.78
CA ARG A 24 1.91 -1.32 -28.47
C ARG A 24 2.95 -0.29 -28.88
N GLY A 25 2.54 0.83 -29.47
CA GLY A 25 3.45 1.95 -29.78
C GLY A 25 4.18 2.45 -28.54
N ILE A 26 3.43 2.72 -27.45
CA ILE A 26 4.00 3.18 -26.17
C ILE A 26 5.10 2.23 -25.66
N ALA A 27 4.89 0.91 -25.71
CA ALA A 27 5.89 -0.05 -25.25
C ALA A 27 7.12 -0.12 -26.17
N ASN A 28 6.95 0.03 -27.48
CA ASN A 28 8.04 -0.02 -28.46
C ASN A 28 8.88 1.27 -28.48
N ASP A 29 8.23 2.42 -28.24
CA ASP A 29 8.84 3.74 -28.26
C ASP A 29 9.71 4.04 -27.03
N ILE A 30 9.74 3.14 -26.04
CA ILE A 30 10.66 3.25 -24.89
C ILE A 30 12.11 3.25 -25.41
N PRO A 31 12.91 4.30 -25.13
CA PRO A 31 14.31 4.39 -25.54
C PRO A 31 15.15 3.22 -25.03
N ASP A 32 16.13 2.77 -25.82
CA ASP A 32 16.96 1.60 -25.50
C ASP A 32 17.84 1.80 -24.25
N ASP A 33 18.11 3.05 -23.87
CA ASP A 33 18.84 3.44 -22.67
C ASP A 33 17.96 3.64 -21.43
N THR A 34 16.63 3.43 -21.54
CA THR A 34 15.72 3.50 -20.40
C THR A 34 15.99 2.38 -19.42
N GLU A 35 16.18 2.73 -18.16
CA GLU A 35 16.34 1.74 -17.09
C GLU A 35 14.99 1.11 -16.71
N LEU A 36 14.86 -0.21 -16.91
CA LEU A 36 13.71 -0.99 -16.47
C LEU A 36 13.94 -1.56 -15.07
N ARG A 37 13.03 -1.22 -14.16
CA ARG A 37 12.99 -1.74 -12.79
C ARG A 37 12.00 -2.87 -12.68
N GLU A 38 12.45 -3.97 -12.08
CA GLU A 38 11.54 -4.99 -11.55
C GLU A 38 10.91 -4.46 -10.27
N ILE A 39 9.61 -4.64 -10.14
CA ILE A 39 8.86 -4.35 -8.93
C ILE A 39 8.41 -5.69 -8.35
N VAL A 40 8.96 -6.06 -7.20
CA VAL A 40 8.50 -7.22 -6.44
C VAL A 40 7.31 -6.79 -5.61
N LEU A 41 6.17 -7.47 -5.82
CA LEU A 41 4.93 -7.13 -5.17
C LEU A 41 4.80 -7.90 -3.86
N GLU A 42 4.80 -7.16 -2.76
CA GLU A 42 4.59 -7.68 -1.42
C GLU A 42 3.58 -6.80 -0.68
N ASP A 43 2.91 -7.39 0.31
CA ASP A 43 2.03 -6.64 1.18
C ASP A 43 2.04 -7.20 2.61
N TRP A 44 1.75 -6.34 3.57
CA TRP A 44 1.80 -6.60 5.01
C TRP A 44 0.49 -6.14 5.65
N PRO A 45 -0.52 -7.03 5.75
CA PRO A 45 -1.78 -6.68 6.38
C PRO A 45 -1.60 -6.66 7.90
N PRO A 46 -1.69 -5.49 8.56
CA PRO A 46 -1.43 -5.40 9.99
C PRO A 46 -2.46 -6.22 10.78
N GLN A 47 -2.03 -6.72 11.93
CA GLN A 47 -2.78 -7.60 12.81
C GLN A 47 -2.82 -7.01 14.22
N PRO A 48 -3.92 -7.20 14.97
CA PRO A 48 -3.90 -6.97 16.41
C PRO A 48 -2.75 -7.74 17.06
N ASN A 49 -1.99 -7.09 17.94
CA ASN A 49 -0.80 -7.66 18.59
C ASN A 49 0.29 -8.14 17.59
N GLY A 50 0.40 -7.50 16.43
CA GLY A 50 1.39 -7.86 15.40
C GLY A 50 2.84 -7.52 15.75
N TRP A 51 3.06 -6.68 16.76
CA TRP A 51 4.38 -6.29 17.26
C TRP A 51 4.28 -5.89 18.75
N ASP A 52 5.43 -5.86 19.43
CA ASP A 52 5.56 -5.28 20.77
C ASP A 52 5.80 -3.77 20.65
N ASN A 53 4.85 -2.97 21.13
CA ASN A 53 4.97 -1.51 21.15
C ASN A 53 5.79 -0.99 22.35
N HIS A 54 6.37 -1.90 23.14
CA HIS A 54 7.21 -1.60 24.30
C HIS A 54 6.54 -0.62 25.27
N ASN A 55 5.30 -0.92 25.67
CA ASN A 55 4.46 -0.06 26.51
C ASN A 55 4.24 1.34 25.92
N GLY A 56 4.04 1.40 24.59
CA GLY A 56 3.81 2.65 23.85
C GLY A 56 5.05 3.50 23.59
N THR A 57 6.25 2.96 23.75
CA THR A 57 7.49 3.70 23.42
C THR A 57 7.94 3.49 21.97
N VAL A 58 7.37 2.52 21.28
CA VAL A 58 7.65 2.20 19.86
C VAL A 58 6.32 1.94 19.15
N THR A 59 6.18 2.40 17.91
CA THR A 59 5.07 2.03 17.03
C THR A 59 5.50 2.13 15.57
N LEU A 60 4.65 1.66 14.64
CA LEU A 60 4.90 1.67 13.20
C LEU A 60 3.91 2.60 12.48
N VAL A 61 4.35 3.21 11.38
CA VAL A 61 3.54 4.10 10.54
C VAL A 61 3.80 3.81 9.05
N GLY A 62 2.85 4.15 8.18
CA GLY A 62 3.00 4.03 6.73
C GLY A 62 3.34 2.60 6.28
N ASP A 63 4.20 2.49 5.27
CA ASP A 63 4.58 1.19 4.69
C ASP A 63 5.25 0.24 5.70
N ALA A 64 5.85 0.76 6.79
CA ALA A 64 6.38 -0.08 7.86
C ALA A 64 5.28 -0.79 8.65
N ALA A 65 4.08 -0.19 8.75
CA ALA A 65 2.94 -0.75 9.46
C ALA A 65 1.99 -1.54 8.55
N HIS A 66 1.80 -1.08 7.32
CA HIS A 66 0.75 -1.59 6.42
C HIS A 66 1.14 -1.50 4.94
N GLY A 67 2.38 -1.87 4.61
CA GLY A 67 2.84 -1.98 3.23
C GLY A 67 1.81 -2.71 2.35
N MET A 68 1.49 -2.14 1.18
CA MET A 68 0.44 -2.64 0.31
C MET A 68 0.83 -2.51 -1.16
N THR A 69 0.22 -3.35 -2.00
CA THR A 69 0.42 -3.22 -3.45
C THR A 69 -0.19 -1.93 -3.98
N MET A 70 0.39 -1.35 -5.03
CA MET A 70 0.03 -0.03 -5.54
C MET A 70 -1.28 0.04 -6.33
N PHE A 71 -1.96 -1.09 -6.56
CA PHE A 71 -3.07 -1.20 -7.51
C PHE A 71 -4.33 -0.42 -7.13
N ARG A 72 -4.41 0.09 -5.89
CA ARG A 72 -5.44 1.04 -5.46
C ARG A 72 -4.95 2.47 -5.24
N GLY A 73 -3.62 2.69 -5.19
CA GLY A 73 -3.01 4.00 -5.03
C GLY A 73 -3.33 4.70 -3.69
N GLU A 74 -3.56 3.94 -2.61
CA GLU A 74 -4.04 4.47 -1.32
C GLU A 74 -2.94 4.57 -0.23
N ALA A 75 -1.80 3.88 -0.41
CA ALA A 75 -0.77 3.72 0.63
C ALA A 75 -0.27 5.03 1.26
N ALA A 76 0.13 6.00 0.41
CA ALA A 76 0.63 7.28 0.90
C ALA A 76 -0.40 8.07 1.71
N ASN A 77 -1.68 8.03 1.31
CA ASN A 77 -2.74 8.70 2.04
C ASN A 77 -2.97 8.06 3.42
N HIS A 78 -2.87 6.73 3.52
CA HIS A 78 -2.91 6.05 4.81
C HIS A 78 -1.76 6.49 5.72
N GLY A 79 -0.53 6.61 5.20
CA GLY A 79 0.60 7.13 5.97
C GLY A 79 0.39 8.58 6.47
N VAL A 80 -0.24 9.44 5.66
CA VAL A 80 -0.59 10.81 6.10
C VAL A 80 -1.62 10.78 7.24
N ILE A 81 -2.64 9.92 7.15
CA ILE A 81 -3.64 9.75 8.20
C ILE A 81 -2.98 9.22 9.48
N ASP A 82 -2.04 8.27 9.38
CA ASP A 82 -1.34 7.74 10.55
C ASP A 82 -0.65 8.86 11.34
N VAL A 83 0.11 9.72 10.65
CA VAL A 83 0.79 10.86 11.28
C VAL A 83 -0.22 11.81 11.92
N SER A 84 -1.34 12.10 11.24
CA SER A 84 -2.39 12.97 11.77
C SER A 84 -3.03 12.41 13.04
N VAL A 85 -3.39 11.13 13.06
CA VAL A 85 -4.03 10.46 14.20
C VAL A 85 -3.04 10.31 15.36
N LEU A 86 -1.84 9.79 15.08
CA LEU A 86 -0.81 9.57 16.08
C LEU A 86 -0.40 10.90 16.75
N THR A 87 -0.15 11.95 15.97
CA THR A 87 0.21 13.27 16.52
C THR A 87 -0.89 13.80 17.43
N LYS A 88 -2.16 13.70 17.04
CA LYS A 88 -3.29 14.14 17.89
C LYS A 88 -3.33 13.39 19.23
N LEU A 89 -3.04 12.10 19.24
CA LEU A 89 -3.06 11.27 20.45
C LEU A 89 -1.85 11.53 21.35
N LEU A 90 -0.65 11.66 20.76
CA LEU A 90 0.59 11.97 21.48
C LEU A 90 0.60 13.36 22.12
N PHE A 91 -0.11 14.32 21.54
CA PHE A 91 -0.23 15.68 22.09
C PHE A 91 -1.55 15.91 22.85
N SER A 92 -2.24 14.85 23.26
CA SER A 92 -3.42 14.96 24.13
C SER A 92 -3.04 15.48 25.53
N ASP A 93 -4.00 16.10 26.23
CA ASP A 93 -3.79 16.64 27.57
C ASP A 93 -3.27 15.58 28.56
N ASP A 94 -3.77 14.35 28.46
CA ASP A 94 -3.38 13.24 29.34
C ASP A 94 -1.91 12.88 29.18
N VAL A 95 -1.41 12.85 27.94
CA VAL A 95 0.01 12.58 27.65
C VAL A 95 0.87 13.77 28.06
N CYS A 96 0.47 14.99 27.72
CA CYS A 96 1.19 16.22 28.07
C CYS A 96 1.29 16.44 29.59
N GLN A 97 0.27 16.03 30.35
CA GLN A 97 0.26 16.08 31.82
C GLN A 97 0.96 14.87 32.47
N GLN A 98 1.52 13.95 31.66
CA GLN A 98 2.20 12.74 32.12
C GLN A 98 1.33 11.90 33.07
N LYS A 99 0.03 11.77 32.75
CA LYS A 99 -0.85 10.86 33.50
C LYS A 99 -0.34 9.43 33.35
N GLU A 100 -0.56 8.64 34.40
CA GLU A 100 -0.13 7.25 34.44
C GLU A 100 -0.64 6.48 33.21
N ASN A 101 0.28 5.79 32.52
CA ASN A 101 0.01 5.01 31.30
C ASN A 101 -0.60 5.78 30.11
N ALA A 102 -0.63 7.12 30.12
CA ALA A 102 -1.28 7.89 29.04
C ALA A 102 -0.62 7.65 27.67
N LEU A 103 0.72 7.55 27.62
CA LEU A 103 1.45 7.28 26.38
C LEU A 103 1.12 5.90 25.82
N GLY A 104 1.10 4.87 26.66
CA GLY A 104 0.74 3.51 26.27
C GLY A 104 -0.67 3.43 25.69
N LEU A 105 -1.63 4.08 26.35
CA LEU A 105 -3.01 4.15 25.87
C LEU A 105 -3.13 4.94 24.55
N ALA A 106 -2.38 6.03 24.39
CA ALA A 106 -2.39 6.82 23.16
C ALA A 106 -1.84 6.02 21.97
N VAL A 107 -0.73 5.29 22.14
CA VAL A 107 -0.17 4.43 21.09
C VAL A 107 -1.10 3.26 20.78
N GLN A 108 -1.66 2.59 21.78
CA GLN A 108 -2.62 1.51 21.55
C GLN A 108 -3.84 1.98 20.76
N ALA A 109 -4.41 3.13 21.13
CA ALA A 109 -5.55 3.71 20.44
C ALA A 109 -5.24 4.05 18.97
N TYR A 110 -4.02 4.52 18.69
CA TYR A 110 -3.54 4.72 17.32
C TYR A 110 -3.44 3.40 16.56
N GLU A 111 -2.80 2.38 17.15
CA GLU A 111 -2.59 1.08 16.51
C GLU A 111 -3.93 0.41 16.17
N ASP A 112 -4.89 0.46 17.09
CA ASP A 112 -6.24 -0.11 16.88
C ASP A 112 -6.96 0.59 15.70
N GLU A 113 -6.94 1.92 15.65
CA GLU A 113 -7.51 2.70 14.53
C GLU A 113 -6.83 2.38 13.21
N MET A 114 -5.49 2.41 13.21
CA MET A 114 -4.69 2.18 12.02
C MET A 114 -4.94 0.77 11.50
N ILE A 115 -5.01 -0.26 12.36
CA ILE A 115 -5.31 -1.63 11.97
C ILE A 115 -6.72 -1.72 11.37
N GLU A 116 -7.74 -1.16 12.02
CA GLU A 116 -9.13 -1.20 11.53
C GLU A 116 -9.24 -0.60 10.12
N ARG A 117 -8.57 0.54 9.90
CA ARG A 117 -8.60 1.26 8.63
C ARG A 117 -7.77 0.59 7.54
N THR A 118 -6.53 0.22 7.83
CA THR A 118 -5.55 -0.12 6.79
C THR A 118 -5.54 -1.60 6.43
N ARG A 119 -5.84 -2.50 7.37
CA ARG A 119 -5.96 -3.93 7.08
C ARG A 119 -6.88 -4.25 5.90
N PRO A 120 -8.13 -3.77 5.85
CA PRO A 120 -8.98 -4.00 4.68
C PRO A 120 -8.45 -3.31 3.41
N ALA A 121 -7.75 -2.18 3.52
CA ALA A 121 -7.15 -1.50 2.36
C ALA A 121 -5.99 -2.29 1.76
N VAL A 122 -5.12 -2.88 2.59
CA VAL A 122 -4.05 -3.79 2.16
C VAL A 122 -4.64 -4.97 1.40
N LEU A 123 -5.63 -5.65 1.99
CA LEU A 123 -6.26 -6.82 1.38
C LEU A 123 -6.98 -6.49 0.06
N LYS A 124 -7.67 -5.35 -0.01
CA LYS A 124 -8.29 -4.89 -1.26
C LYS A 124 -7.25 -4.54 -2.33
N SER A 125 -6.11 -3.98 -1.94
CA SER A 125 -5.01 -3.68 -2.86
C SER A 125 -4.40 -4.96 -3.41
N ARG A 126 -4.18 -5.98 -2.57
CA ARG A 126 -3.79 -7.33 -3.01
C ARG A 126 -4.77 -7.90 -4.03
N GLN A 127 -6.07 -7.83 -3.75
CA GLN A 127 -7.06 -8.33 -4.69
C GLN A 127 -7.07 -7.53 -6.00
N ALA A 128 -6.92 -6.20 -5.94
CA ALA A 128 -6.82 -5.37 -7.15
C ALA A 128 -5.58 -5.72 -8.00
N CYS A 129 -4.47 -6.09 -7.36
CA CYS A 129 -3.29 -6.63 -8.03
C CYS A 129 -3.58 -7.93 -8.78
N ILE A 130 -4.27 -8.87 -8.12
CA ILE A 130 -4.65 -10.14 -8.74
C ILE A 130 -5.58 -9.90 -9.92
N ASP A 131 -6.60 -9.05 -9.74
CA ASP A 131 -7.59 -8.76 -10.77
C ASP A 131 -6.98 -8.03 -11.98
N ALA A 132 -6.02 -7.13 -11.77
CA ALA A 132 -5.32 -6.44 -12.85
C ALA A 132 -4.53 -7.38 -13.78
N ASN A 133 -4.16 -8.56 -13.28
CA ASN A 133 -3.43 -9.58 -14.02
C ASN A 133 -4.34 -10.75 -14.49
N ASN A 134 -5.65 -10.66 -14.26
CA ASN A 134 -6.63 -11.63 -14.75
C ASN A 134 -7.86 -10.89 -15.29
N TYR A 135 -7.95 -10.74 -16.61
CA TYR A 135 -9.01 -9.98 -17.28
C TYR A 135 -10.42 -10.41 -16.87
N GLU A 136 -10.67 -11.71 -16.67
CA GLU A 136 -11.99 -12.23 -16.27
C GLU A 136 -12.42 -11.74 -14.87
N SER A 137 -11.45 -11.41 -14.01
CA SER A 137 -11.70 -10.86 -12.68
C SER A 137 -12.08 -9.37 -12.70
N VAL A 138 -11.83 -8.65 -13.80
CA VAL A 138 -12.11 -7.21 -13.91
C VAL A 138 -13.60 -6.98 -14.17
N ASN A 139 -14.39 -7.02 -13.11
CA ASN A 139 -15.84 -6.78 -13.12
C ASN A 139 -16.23 -5.73 -12.08
N ALA A 140 -17.53 -5.43 -11.96
CA ALA A 140 -18.05 -4.39 -11.07
C ALA A 140 -17.72 -4.60 -9.58
N GLN A 141 -17.37 -5.83 -9.18
CA GLN A 141 -16.98 -6.18 -7.82
C GLN A 141 -15.46 -6.09 -7.60
N SER A 142 -14.66 -5.99 -8.66
CA SER A 142 -13.21 -5.90 -8.56
C SER A 142 -12.78 -4.64 -7.80
N PRO A 143 -11.96 -4.73 -6.75
CA PRO A 143 -11.36 -3.56 -6.11
C PRO A 143 -10.42 -2.76 -7.03
N LEU A 144 -10.10 -3.22 -8.23
CA LEU A 144 -9.36 -2.45 -9.22
C LEU A 144 -10.19 -1.29 -9.80
N ILE A 145 -11.49 -1.53 -10.05
CA ILE A 145 -12.38 -0.55 -10.73
C ILE A 145 -13.60 -0.13 -9.91
N SER A 146 -13.94 -0.89 -8.86
CA SER A 146 -15.09 -0.57 -8.01
C SER A 146 -14.88 0.72 -7.22
N LYS A 147 -15.99 1.43 -6.98
CA LYS A 147 -15.96 2.65 -6.17
C LYS A 147 -15.45 2.36 -4.77
N ARG A 148 -14.68 3.30 -4.25
CA ARG A 148 -14.26 3.31 -2.85
C ARG A 148 -15.47 3.58 -1.97
N VAL A 149 -15.81 2.63 -1.11
CA VAL A 149 -16.79 2.85 -0.03
C VAL A 149 -16.05 3.51 1.12
N VAL A 150 -16.28 4.80 1.32
CA VAL A 150 -15.85 5.52 2.52
C VAL A 150 -16.90 5.23 3.59
N LYS A 151 -16.51 4.72 4.76
CA LYS A 151 -17.43 4.67 5.91
C LYS A 151 -17.68 6.13 6.33
N ASP A 152 -18.95 6.51 6.42
CA ASP A 152 -19.40 7.81 6.96
C ASP A 152 -19.03 7.96 8.44
#